data_AF-A0A811P058-F1
#
_entry.id   AF-A0A811P058-F1
#
_cell.length_a   1.000
_cell.length_b   1.000
_cell.length_c   1.000
_cell.angle_alpha   90.00
_cell.angle_beta   90.00
_cell.angle_gamma   90.00
#
_symmetry.space_group_name_H-M   'P 1'
#
loop_
_entity.id
_entity.type
_entity.pdbx_description
1 polymer ?
#
loop_
_entity_poly.entity_id
_entity_poly.type
_entity_poly.pdbx_seq_one_letter_code
_entity_poly.pdbx_strand_id
1 'polypeptide(L)'
;MEMPRRRNKPLLLSAISLLVLAWPASCADPVLLPVSKDTVTSLYTIPVRDGANHVIYLAGPLLWSTCAADHLPPKISCHDTACKLANAYRAPRCHEAAQLCASKTQCTAYPYNLVTGRCAAASLVHTRLIANTTDGRNSLSQVSVRAVAACTPRTLLPRLPAGAAGVAGLADDGLALPAQVAASQRVANRFLLCLPRRDNPLYYIPASGVTVNQAQVQLPAHALSTGGVVLCTRVPYTAIRPDVYRPVVQAFDRALARNDAKVPVVAPFELCYRSSMLGNTRLGYAVPDIALVLEDGKSWMFVSSCSMVDVNGQTACLAFVEMKGVKAGDLAVAAVVVGGVLT
;
A
#
# COMPACT_ATOMS: atom_id res chain seq x y z
N MET A 1 -17.79 52.13 59.12
CA MET A 1 -17.49 50.93 58.32
C MET A 1 -17.12 51.41 56.92
N GLU A 2 -15.82 51.57 56.66
CA GLU A 2 -15.29 52.06 55.39
C GLU A 2 -14.35 50.96 54.85
N MET A 3 -14.67 50.36 53.70
CA MET A 3 -13.84 49.34 53.05
C MET A 3 -12.81 49.98 52.12
N PRO A 4 -11.54 49.53 52.09
CA PRO A 4 -10.58 50.03 51.11
C PRO A 4 -10.64 49.24 49.78
N ARG A 5 -10.77 49.99 48.69
CA ARG A 5 -10.69 49.52 47.29
C ARG A 5 -9.31 48.91 46.99
N ARG A 6 -9.27 47.65 46.53
CA ARG A 6 -8.09 47.04 45.90
C ARG A 6 -7.88 47.58 44.49
N ARG A 7 -6.64 47.97 44.19
CA ARG A 7 -6.16 48.56 42.94
C ARG A 7 -5.62 47.44 42.05
N ASN A 8 -6.28 47.16 40.92
CA ASN A 8 -5.82 46.19 39.92
C ASN A 8 -4.61 46.75 39.15
N LYS A 9 -3.53 45.95 39.04
CA LYS A 9 -2.42 46.16 38.09
C LYS A 9 -2.62 45.23 36.88
N PRO A 10 -2.43 45.70 35.63
CA PRO A 10 -2.58 44.86 34.46
C PRO A 10 -1.32 43.98 34.26
N LEU A 11 -1.53 42.67 34.07
CA LEU A 11 -0.49 41.76 33.58
C LEU A 11 -0.28 41.99 32.08
N LEU A 12 0.93 42.38 31.68
CA LEU A 12 1.39 42.33 30.29
C LEU A 12 1.72 40.87 29.93
N LEU A 13 0.90 40.26 29.07
CA LEU A 13 1.19 38.98 28.43
C LEU A 13 2.03 39.23 27.17
N SER A 14 3.30 38.85 27.22
CA SER A 14 4.22 38.77 26.07
C SER A 14 3.78 37.64 25.15
N ALA A 15 3.42 37.96 23.90
CA ALA A 15 3.13 36.98 22.86
C ALA A 15 4.45 36.47 22.25
N ILE A 16 4.86 35.27 22.65
CA ILE A 16 5.97 34.54 22.01
C ILE A 16 5.44 34.00 20.68
N SER A 17 5.84 34.63 19.59
CA SER A 17 5.59 34.15 18.22
C SER A 17 6.40 32.88 17.98
N LEU A 18 5.72 31.71 17.94
CA LEU A 18 6.31 30.47 17.47
C LEU A 18 6.46 30.55 15.94
N LEU A 19 7.68 30.82 15.47
CA LEU A 19 8.07 30.48 14.11
C LEU A 19 8.06 28.95 13.97
N VAL A 20 7.02 28.42 13.33
CA VAL A 20 6.99 27.05 12.83
C VAL A 20 7.92 27.00 11.62
N LEU A 21 9.18 26.60 11.85
CA LEU A 21 10.06 26.16 10.78
C LEU A 21 9.46 24.86 10.21
N ALA A 22 8.79 24.97 9.06
CA ALA A 22 8.41 23.82 8.26
C ALA A 22 9.70 23.04 7.96
N TRP A 23 9.81 21.83 8.51
CA TRP A 23 10.90 20.91 8.16
C TRP A 23 10.82 20.65 6.66
N PRO A 24 11.92 20.81 5.89
CA PRO A 24 11.90 20.41 4.50
C PRO A 24 11.57 18.92 4.43
N ALA A 25 10.70 18.54 3.49
CA ALA A 25 10.52 17.14 3.11
C ALA A 25 11.92 16.52 2.95
N SER A 26 12.20 15.42 3.65
CA SER A 26 13.52 14.80 3.62
C SER A 26 13.99 14.63 2.18
N CYS A 27 15.10 15.30 1.82
CA CYS A 27 15.72 15.25 0.49
C CYS A 27 16.39 13.88 0.20
N ALA A 28 15.91 12.81 0.81
CA ALA A 28 16.47 11.47 0.65
C ALA A 28 15.71 10.73 -0.45
N ASP A 29 16.43 10.27 -1.46
CA ASP A 29 15.87 9.52 -2.57
C ASP A 29 15.36 8.14 -2.11
N PRO A 30 14.14 7.72 -2.48
CA PRO A 30 13.63 6.38 -2.23
C PRO A 30 14.52 5.27 -2.80
N VAL A 31 14.38 4.06 -2.24
CA VAL A 31 15.09 2.86 -2.72
C VAL A 31 14.25 2.13 -3.78
N LEU A 32 14.90 1.78 -4.88
CA LEU A 32 14.36 1.02 -6.00
C LEU A 32 14.94 -0.39 -6.03
N LEU A 33 14.04 -1.38 -6.10
CA LEU A 33 14.38 -2.79 -6.25
C LEU A 33 13.60 -3.37 -7.45
N PRO A 34 14.28 -4.02 -8.41
CA PRO A 34 13.60 -4.66 -9.53
C PRO A 34 12.84 -5.91 -9.06
N VAL A 35 11.60 -6.06 -9.50
CA VAL A 35 10.77 -7.23 -9.22
C VAL A 35 10.81 -8.18 -10.40
N SER A 36 10.98 -9.47 -10.14
CA SER A 36 10.91 -10.54 -11.14
C SER A 36 9.81 -11.55 -10.79
N LYS A 37 9.11 -12.08 -11.79
CA LYS A 37 8.18 -13.19 -11.62
C LYS A 37 8.86 -14.50 -12.01
N ASP A 38 8.89 -15.44 -11.08
CA ASP A 38 9.33 -16.81 -11.33
C ASP A 38 8.24 -17.59 -12.08
N THR A 39 8.60 -18.24 -13.19
CA THR A 39 7.62 -18.95 -14.04
C THR A 39 7.19 -20.29 -13.51
N VAL A 40 8.00 -20.92 -12.66
CA VAL A 40 7.72 -22.27 -12.15
C VAL A 40 6.76 -22.20 -10.97
N THR A 41 7.00 -21.26 -10.05
CA THR A 41 6.23 -21.11 -8.82
C THR A 41 5.19 -19.99 -8.88
N SER A 42 5.23 -19.13 -9.92
CA SER A 42 4.45 -17.90 -10.03
C SER A 42 4.68 -16.87 -8.91
N LEU A 43 5.70 -17.08 -8.06
CA LEU A 43 6.08 -16.17 -6.99
C LEU A 43 6.90 -14.99 -7.54
N TYR A 44 6.92 -13.90 -6.80
CA TYR A 44 7.68 -12.69 -7.14
C TYR A 44 8.90 -12.55 -6.26
N THR A 45 10.02 -12.14 -6.83
CA THR A 45 11.29 -11.98 -6.13
C THR A 45 11.89 -10.60 -6.33
N ILE A 46 12.63 -10.15 -5.33
CA ILE A 46 13.52 -8.99 -5.38
C ILE A 46 14.94 -9.40 -4.98
N PRO A 47 15.99 -8.79 -5.56
CA PRO A 47 17.35 -8.97 -5.08
C PRO A 47 17.49 -8.24 -3.74
N VAL A 48 18.06 -8.89 -2.72
CA VAL A 48 18.23 -8.25 -1.40
C VAL A 48 19.66 -8.42 -0.90
N ARG A 49 19.95 -9.56 -0.26
CA ARG A 49 21.22 -9.81 0.42
C ARG A 49 22.21 -10.43 -0.56
N ASP A 50 23.36 -9.79 -0.75
CA ASP A 50 24.45 -10.27 -1.62
C ASP A 50 23.98 -10.61 -3.05
N GLY A 51 22.97 -9.89 -3.55
CA GLY A 51 22.33 -10.14 -4.85
C GLY A 51 21.39 -11.35 -4.90
N ALA A 52 21.27 -12.12 -3.81
CA ALA A 52 20.37 -13.27 -3.77
C ALA A 52 18.89 -12.85 -3.77
N ASN A 53 18.10 -13.60 -4.52
CA ASN A 53 16.66 -13.36 -4.66
C ASN A 53 15.90 -13.73 -3.39
N HIS A 54 14.96 -12.89 -3.01
CA HIS A 54 14.05 -13.12 -1.90
C HIS A 54 12.62 -12.99 -2.40
N VAL A 55 11.76 -13.93 -2.00
CA VAL A 55 10.34 -13.91 -2.37
C VAL A 55 9.64 -12.77 -1.64
N ILE A 56 8.83 -12.00 -2.36
CA ILE A 56 8.03 -10.93 -1.77
C ILE A 56 6.87 -11.55 -0.99
N TYR A 57 6.71 -11.16 0.27
CA TYR A 57 5.56 -11.56 1.07
C TYR A 57 4.89 -10.36 1.72
N LEU A 58 3.74 -9.93 1.18
CA LEU A 58 3.01 -8.75 1.63
C LEU A 58 2.55 -8.81 3.08
N ALA A 59 2.18 -9.99 3.58
CA ALA A 59 1.80 -10.20 4.98
C ALA A 59 2.96 -10.72 5.84
N GLY A 60 4.19 -10.68 5.31
CA GLY A 60 5.38 -11.10 6.03
C GLY A 60 5.91 -10.01 6.97
N PRO A 61 6.07 -10.28 8.28
CA PRO A 61 6.61 -9.30 9.22
C PRO A 61 8.15 -9.26 9.23
N LEU A 62 8.82 -10.20 8.56
CA LEU A 62 10.27 -10.39 8.66
C LEU A 62 10.93 -10.45 7.28
N LEU A 63 12.12 -9.87 7.19
CA LEU A 63 13.13 -10.27 6.22
C LEU A 63 13.87 -11.50 6.75
N TRP A 64 13.94 -12.59 5.97
CA TRP A 64 14.71 -13.77 6.35
C TRP A 64 15.42 -14.39 5.17
N SER A 65 16.58 -14.99 5.43
CA SER A 65 17.50 -15.49 4.41
C SER A 65 18.28 -16.68 4.93
N THR A 66 18.80 -17.53 4.05
CA THR A 66 19.87 -18.46 4.40
C THR A 66 21.16 -17.72 4.69
N CYS A 67 21.97 -18.26 5.58
CA CYS A 67 23.24 -17.68 5.98
C CYS A 67 24.36 -18.70 5.86
N ALA A 68 25.58 -18.23 5.62
CA ALA A 68 26.76 -19.07 5.68
C ALA A 68 27.02 -19.54 7.12
N ALA A 69 27.58 -20.74 7.28
CA ALA A 69 27.76 -21.39 8.58
C ALA A 69 28.80 -20.70 9.48
N ASP A 70 29.69 -19.90 8.88
CA ASP A 70 30.73 -19.09 9.52
C ASP A 70 30.24 -17.69 9.91
N HIS A 71 28.99 -17.34 9.61
CA HIS A 71 28.45 -16.04 9.99
C HIS A 71 28.29 -15.99 11.51
N LEU A 72 29.17 -15.22 12.17
CA LEU A 72 29.05 -14.92 13.60
C LEU A 72 27.64 -14.37 13.86
N PRO A 73 26.82 -15.03 14.70
CA PRO A 73 25.51 -14.49 15.03
C PRO A 73 25.76 -13.21 15.85
N PRO A 74 25.14 -12.07 15.48
CA PRO A 74 25.30 -10.87 16.26
C PRO A 74 24.66 -11.05 17.63
N LYS A 75 25.15 -10.25 18.57
CA LYS A 75 24.63 -10.16 19.94
C LYS A 75 23.31 -9.37 19.96
N ILE A 76 22.29 -9.83 19.22
CA ILE A 76 20.93 -9.31 19.38
C ILE A 76 20.31 -10.03 20.58
N SER A 77 20.14 -9.27 21.65
CA SER A 77 19.62 -9.76 22.92
C SER A 77 18.10 -9.88 22.90
N CYS A 78 17.56 -10.70 23.78
CA CYS A 78 16.12 -10.81 24.02
C CYS A 78 15.46 -9.49 24.46
N HIS A 79 16.23 -8.58 25.05
CA HIS A 79 15.70 -7.28 25.50
C HIS A 79 15.62 -6.24 24.39
N ASP A 80 16.31 -6.48 23.26
CA ASP A 80 16.35 -5.54 22.15
C ASP A 80 14.97 -5.39 21.50
N THR A 81 14.65 -4.17 21.10
CA THR A 81 13.40 -3.87 20.39
C THR A 81 13.26 -4.71 19.12
N ALA A 82 14.37 -4.97 18.41
CA ALA A 82 14.38 -5.87 17.26
C ALA A 82 13.88 -7.28 17.62
N CYS A 83 14.27 -7.84 18.77
CA CYS A 83 13.81 -9.16 19.18
C CYS A 83 12.31 -9.20 19.51
N LYS A 84 11.81 -8.12 20.12
CA LYS A 84 10.38 -7.95 20.42
C LYS A 84 9.55 -7.88 19.13
N LEU A 85 9.99 -7.05 18.17
CA LEU A 85 9.37 -6.92 16.85
C LEU A 85 9.39 -8.24 16.08
N ALA A 86 10.53 -8.94 16.08
CA ALA A 86 10.67 -10.21 15.37
C ALA A 86 9.68 -11.30 15.82
N ASN A 87 9.13 -11.15 17.02
CA ASN A 87 8.23 -12.11 17.64
C ASN A 87 6.84 -11.53 17.95
N ALA A 88 6.53 -10.32 17.46
CA ALA A 88 5.26 -9.63 17.65
C ALA A 88 4.11 -10.36 16.93
N TYR A 89 4.39 -10.90 15.74
CA TYR A 89 3.44 -11.65 14.93
C TYR A 89 3.91 -13.10 14.76
N ARG A 90 3.16 -14.06 15.32
CA ARG A 90 3.51 -15.49 15.30
C ARG A 90 2.56 -16.28 14.41
N ALA A 91 3.13 -17.12 13.54
CA ALA A 91 2.34 -18.02 12.72
C ALA A 91 1.67 -19.10 13.61
N PRO A 92 0.37 -19.37 13.46
CA PRO A 92 -0.38 -20.27 14.36
C PRO A 92 0.19 -21.68 14.49
N ARG A 93 0.89 -22.19 13.46
CA ARG A 93 1.44 -23.56 13.43
C ARG A 93 2.84 -23.69 14.03
N CYS A 94 3.41 -22.61 14.55
CA CYS A 94 4.78 -22.58 15.09
C CYS A 94 4.76 -22.70 16.62
N HIS A 95 4.25 -23.82 17.12
CA HIS A 95 4.02 -24.06 18.56
C HIS A 95 5.30 -24.29 19.37
N GLU A 96 6.40 -24.74 18.74
CA GLU A 96 7.71 -24.90 19.40
C GLU A 96 8.37 -23.56 19.79
N ALA A 97 7.77 -22.44 19.39
CA ALA A 97 8.23 -21.08 19.72
C ALA A 97 8.08 -20.67 21.19
N ALA A 98 7.69 -21.58 22.10
CA ALA A 98 7.53 -21.30 23.53
C ALA A 98 8.84 -20.93 24.25
N GLN A 99 9.99 -21.13 23.62
CA GLN A 99 11.31 -20.78 24.15
C GLN A 99 11.95 -19.64 23.35
N LEU A 100 11.26 -18.50 23.25
CA LEU A 100 11.79 -17.27 22.62
C LEU A 100 13.18 -16.86 23.13
N CYS A 101 13.47 -17.22 24.38
CA CYS A 101 14.64 -16.77 25.13
C CYS A 101 15.12 -17.85 26.13
N ALA A 102 15.20 -19.13 25.73
CA ALA A 102 15.65 -20.19 26.63
C ALA A 102 17.02 -19.89 27.30
N SER A 103 17.95 -19.23 26.60
CA SER A 103 19.27 -18.86 27.16
C SER A 103 19.39 -17.40 27.64
N LYS A 104 18.33 -16.57 27.54
CA LYS A 104 18.28 -15.11 27.81
C LYS A 104 19.28 -14.20 27.05
N THR A 105 20.31 -14.75 26.43
CA THR A 105 21.43 -13.98 25.84
C THR A 105 21.32 -13.79 24.34
N GLN A 106 20.46 -14.56 23.65
CA GLN A 106 20.35 -14.53 22.20
C GLN A 106 18.90 -14.60 21.74
N CYS A 107 18.52 -13.67 20.88
CA CYS A 107 17.19 -13.64 20.29
C CYS A 107 16.98 -14.78 19.30
N THR A 108 15.89 -15.53 19.47
CA THR A 108 15.40 -16.49 18.49
C THR A 108 14.10 -15.97 17.87
N ALA A 109 14.07 -15.89 16.55
CA ALA A 109 12.89 -15.57 15.75
C ALA A 109 12.37 -16.83 15.04
N TYR A 110 11.12 -16.78 14.58
CA TYR A 110 10.45 -17.92 13.93
C TYR A 110 9.89 -17.52 12.55
N PRO A 111 10.76 -17.29 11.56
CA PRO A 111 10.34 -17.06 10.19
C PRO A 111 9.52 -18.25 9.65
N TYR A 112 8.57 -17.91 8.80
CA TYR A 112 7.54 -18.81 8.31
C TYR A 112 7.49 -18.79 6.78
N ASN A 113 7.50 -19.97 6.17
CA ASN A 113 7.27 -20.16 4.75
C ASN A 113 5.78 -20.49 4.54
N LEU A 114 5.03 -19.50 4.04
CA LEU A 114 3.59 -19.63 3.78
C LEU A 114 3.26 -20.67 2.70
N VAL A 115 4.16 -20.92 1.75
CA VAL A 115 3.94 -21.86 0.64
C VAL A 115 3.91 -23.31 1.16
N THR A 116 4.76 -23.62 2.15
CA THR A 116 4.86 -24.96 2.73
C THR A 116 4.18 -25.09 4.09
N GLY A 117 3.84 -23.97 4.74
CA GLY A 117 3.31 -23.94 6.09
C GLY A 117 4.34 -24.28 7.17
N ARG A 118 5.64 -24.24 6.86
CA ARG A 118 6.73 -24.58 7.78
C ARG A 118 7.35 -23.34 8.40
N CYS A 119 7.92 -23.50 9.59
CA CYS A 119 8.76 -22.52 10.25
C CYS A 119 10.01 -23.19 10.81
N ALA A 120 10.99 -22.37 11.15
CA ALA A 120 12.21 -22.80 11.79
C ALA A 120 12.68 -21.74 12.78
N ALA A 121 13.36 -22.17 13.84
CA ALA A 121 14.11 -21.26 14.70
C ALA A 121 15.25 -20.60 13.90
N ALA A 122 15.41 -19.30 14.10
CA ALA A 122 16.39 -18.49 13.37
C ALA A 122 16.99 -17.41 14.27
N SER A 123 18.30 -17.23 14.23
CA SER A 123 18.96 -16.10 14.88
C SER A 123 18.79 -14.84 14.04
N LEU A 124 18.53 -13.71 14.68
CA LEU A 124 18.55 -12.42 13.99
C LEU A 124 19.99 -12.01 13.68
N VAL A 125 20.20 -11.48 12.48
CA VAL A 125 21.48 -10.96 12.03
C VAL A 125 21.39 -9.56 11.46
N HIS A 126 22.41 -8.74 11.69
CA HIS A 126 22.59 -7.52 10.90
C HIS A 126 23.02 -7.92 9.49
N THR A 127 22.41 -7.26 8.50
CA THR A 127 22.71 -7.47 7.09
C THR A 127 22.68 -6.14 6.35
N ARG A 128 23.16 -6.17 5.11
CA ARG A 128 23.08 -5.05 4.19
C ARG A 128 22.41 -5.53 2.91
N LEU A 129 21.52 -4.70 2.39
CA LEU A 129 20.98 -4.86 1.06
C LEU A 129 21.53 -3.74 0.18
N ILE A 130 22.00 -4.14 -0.99
CA ILE A 130 22.54 -3.23 -1.99
C ILE A 130 21.43 -2.99 -3.01
N ALA A 131 21.03 -1.73 -3.15
CA ALA A 131 19.94 -1.32 -4.03
C ALA A 131 20.30 0.02 -4.68
N ASN A 132 19.49 0.47 -5.63
CA ASN A 132 19.67 1.80 -6.20
C ASN A 132 18.65 2.77 -5.60
N THR A 133 18.99 4.06 -5.51
CA THR A 133 18.03 5.12 -5.25
C THR A 133 17.29 5.53 -6.51
N THR A 134 16.19 6.28 -6.39
CA THR A 134 15.41 6.76 -7.52
C THR A 134 14.80 8.14 -7.26
N ASP A 135 14.66 8.95 -8.32
CA ASP A 135 13.86 10.18 -8.33
C ASP A 135 12.36 9.91 -8.61
N GLY A 136 11.96 8.64 -8.69
CA GLY A 136 10.63 8.19 -9.08
C GLY A 136 10.47 7.88 -10.57
N ARG A 137 11.44 8.21 -11.41
CA ARG A 137 11.46 7.88 -12.85
C ARG A 137 12.67 7.05 -13.25
N ASN A 138 13.84 7.43 -12.76
CA ASN A 138 15.13 6.85 -13.14
C ASN A 138 15.83 6.25 -11.92
N SER A 139 16.67 5.25 -12.18
CA SER A 139 17.64 4.77 -11.20
C SER A 139 18.77 5.81 -11.09
N LEU A 140 19.15 6.15 -9.86
CA LEU A 140 20.20 7.12 -9.57
C LEU A 140 21.48 6.40 -9.14
N SER A 141 21.78 6.36 -7.83
CA SER A 141 23.03 5.84 -7.28
C SER A 141 22.80 4.60 -6.44
N GLN A 142 23.85 3.77 -6.30
CA GLN A 142 23.79 2.59 -5.47
C GLN A 142 23.92 2.98 -3.99
N VAL A 143 23.11 2.35 -3.14
CA VAL A 143 23.08 2.56 -1.70
C VAL A 143 23.11 1.23 -0.94
N SER A 144 23.77 1.27 0.22
CA SER A 144 23.78 0.17 1.18
C SER A 144 22.75 0.46 2.28
N VAL A 145 21.64 -0.26 2.26
CA VAL A 145 20.61 -0.19 3.30
C VAL A 145 20.96 -1.17 4.42
N ARG A 146 21.05 -0.65 5.65
CA ARG A 146 21.27 -1.46 6.85
C ARG A 146 19.95 -2.10 7.27
N ALA A 147 19.98 -3.40 7.53
CA ALA A 147 18.82 -4.15 7.94
C ALA A 147 19.19 -5.23 8.99
N VAL A 148 18.15 -5.83 9.55
CA VAL A 148 18.14 -7.00 10.41
C VAL A 148 17.32 -8.07 9.68
N ALA A 149 17.88 -9.26 9.52
CA ALA A 149 17.21 -10.39 8.90
C ALA A 149 17.29 -11.62 9.80
N ALA A 150 16.35 -12.56 9.68
CA ALA A 150 16.46 -13.85 10.37
C ALA A 150 17.28 -14.84 9.52
N CYS A 151 18.31 -15.45 10.12
CA CYS A 151 19.12 -16.50 9.50
C CYS A 151 18.46 -17.86 9.63
N THR A 152 18.05 -18.42 8.50
CA THR A 152 17.23 -19.64 8.44
C THR A 152 17.99 -20.84 7.88
N PRO A 153 17.65 -22.06 8.32
CA PRO A 153 18.14 -23.27 7.68
C PRO A 153 17.54 -23.43 6.28
N ARG A 154 18.30 -24.08 5.39
CA ARG A 154 17.85 -24.39 4.01
C ARG A 154 16.57 -25.24 3.96
N THR A 155 16.22 -25.92 5.05
CA THR A 155 14.97 -26.68 5.19
C THR A 155 13.71 -25.82 5.05
N LEU A 156 13.84 -24.49 5.15
CA LEU A 156 12.75 -23.53 4.98
C LEU A 156 12.58 -23.05 3.51
N LEU A 157 13.51 -23.36 2.61
CA LEU A 157 13.48 -22.99 1.20
C LEU A 157 12.58 -23.83 0.25
N PRO A 158 12.14 -25.07 0.57
CA PRO A 158 11.32 -25.83 -0.37
C PRO A 158 10.09 -25.04 -0.89
N ARG A 159 9.76 -25.27 -2.17
CA ARG A 159 8.70 -24.59 -2.93
C ARG A 159 8.86 -23.09 -3.16
N LEU A 160 10.01 -22.50 -2.80
CA LEU A 160 10.39 -21.18 -3.28
C LEU A 160 11.05 -21.28 -4.68
N PRO A 161 11.14 -20.16 -5.43
CA PRO A 161 11.84 -20.12 -6.71
C PRO A 161 13.26 -20.66 -6.63
N ALA A 162 13.74 -21.23 -7.73
CA ALA A 162 15.13 -21.66 -7.81
C ALA A 162 16.08 -20.46 -7.60
N GLY A 163 17.10 -20.65 -6.76
CA GLY A 163 18.05 -19.58 -6.40
C GLY A 163 17.52 -18.55 -5.40
N ALA A 164 16.27 -18.66 -4.92
CA ALA A 164 15.80 -17.84 -3.82
C ALA A 164 16.48 -18.26 -2.50
N ALA A 165 17.03 -17.28 -1.78
CA ALA A 165 17.68 -17.47 -0.49
C ALA A 165 16.75 -17.22 0.70
N GLY A 166 15.55 -16.66 0.46
CA GLY A 166 14.54 -16.51 1.51
C GLY A 166 13.37 -15.64 1.09
N VAL A 167 12.83 -14.87 2.05
CA VAL A 167 11.63 -14.03 1.88
C VAL A 167 11.88 -12.63 2.41
N ALA A 168 11.39 -11.64 1.68
CA ALA A 168 11.30 -10.25 2.08
C ALA A 168 9.85 -9.93 2.47
N GLY A 169 9.59 -9.83 3.77
CA GLY A 169 8.31 -9.40 4.32
C GLY A 169 8.06 -7.90 4.12
N LEU A 170 6.86 -7.54 3.65
CA LEU A 170 6.43 -6.16 3.42
C LEU A 170 5.24 -5.71 4.30
N ALA A 171 4.95 -6.45 5.38
CA ALA A 171 3.87 -6.09 6.30
C ALA A 171 4.19 -4.81 7.09
N ASP A 172 3.19 -4.28 7.80
CA ASP A 172 3.36 -3.17 8.74
C ASP A 172 3.98 -3.66 10.06
N ASP A 173 5.27 -3.98 10.01
CA ASP A 173 6.10 -4.36 11.16
C ASP A 173 7.46 -3.65 11.10
N GLY A 174 8.02 -3.32 12.26
CA GLY A 174 9.30 -2.61 12.35
C GLY A 174 10.51 -3.38 11.80
N LEU A 175 10.42 -4.70 11.61
CA LEU A 175 11.42 -5.53 10.95
C LEU A 175 11.03 -5.99 9.54
N ALA A 176 9.89 -5.54 9.01
CA ALA A 176 9.59 -5.71 7.60
C ALA A 176 10.50 -4.80 6.75
N LEU A 177 10.75 -5.19 5.51
CA LEU A 177 11.67 -4.48 4.61
C LEU A 177 11.34 -2.98 4.44
N PRO A 178 10.08 -2.54 4.28
CA PRO A 178 9.75 -1.13 4.12
C PRO A 178 10.17 -0.27 5.33
N ALA A 179 9.89 -0.75 6.55
CA ALA A 179 10.25 -0.04 7.78
C ALA A 179 11.77 0.07 7.96
N GLN A 180 12.50 -0.99 7.61
CA GLN A 180 13.96 -1.01 7.70
C GLN A 180 14.62 -0.10 6.65
N VAL A 181 14.09 -0.05 5.42
CA VAL A 181 14.51 0.91 4.39
C VAL A 181 14.26 2.35 4.86
N ALA A 182 13.06 2.62 5.37
CA ALA A 182 12.68 3.93 5.88
C ALA A 182 13.63 4.41 7.00
N ALA A 183 13.89 3.54 7.98
CA ALA A 183 14.81 3.85 9.07
C ALA A 183 16.27 4.05 8.59
N SER A 184 16.75 3.20 7.69
CA SER A 184 18.14 3.26 7.20
C SER A 184 18.39 4.45 6.28
N GLN A 185 17.43 4.79 5.41
CA GLN A 185 17.58 5.82 4.37
C GLN A 185 16.90 7.14 4.72
N ARG A 186 16.22 7.21 5.88
CA ARG A 186 15.48 8.40 6.32
C ARG A 186 14.42 8.85 5.30
N VAL A 187 13.74 7.86 4.72
CA VAL A 187 12.60 8.06 3.83
C VAL A 187 11.31 7.69 4.55
N ALA A 188 10.16 8.00 3.96
CA ALA A 188 8.88 7.62 4.54
C ALA A 188 8.74 6.09 4.66
N ASN A 189 8.10 5.60 5.73
CA ASN A 189 7.72 4.19 5.87
C ASN A 189 6.52 3.86 4.95
N ARG A 190 6.78 3.88 3.65
CA ARG A 190 5.83 3.59 2.56
C ARG A 190 6.60 2.91 1.43
N PHE A 191 5.94 2.06 0.67
CA PHE A 191 6.52 1.44 -0.50
C PHE A 191 5.52 1.44 -1.65
N LEU A 192 6.04 1.32 -2.87
CA LEU A 192 5.26 1.06 -4.07
C LEU A 192 5.72 -0.28 -4.63
N LEU A 193 4.77 -1.10 -5.07
CA LEU A 193 5.06 -2.42 -5.64
C LEU A 193 4.56 -2.52 -7.08
N CYS A 194 5.47 -2.85 -7.98
CA CYS A 194 5.18 -3.11 -9.39
C CYS A 194 5.58 -4.56 -9.74
N LEU A 195 4.63 -5.51 -9.67
CA LEU A 195 4.73 -6.91 -10.08
C LEU A 195 4.60 -7.10 -11.62
N PRO A 196 5.60 -7.68 -12.30
CA PRO A 196 5.54 -7.95 -13.73
C PRO A 196 4.72 -9.20 -14.05
N ARG A 197 3.86 -9.18 -15.06
CA ARG A 197 3.26 -10.40 -15.65
C ARG A 197 3.85 -10.62 -17.03
N ARG A 198 4.31 -11.84 -17.32
CA ARG A 198 4.97 -12.19 -18.60
C ARG A 198 4.05 -12.05 -19.82
N ASP A 199 2.72 -12.09 -19.66
CA ASP A 199 1.79 -12.02 -20.80
C ASP A 199 0.64 -11.01 -20.64
N ASN A 200 0.55 -10.29 -19.51
CA ASN A 200 -0.36 -9.15 -19.34
C ASN A 200 0.03 -8.36 -18.08
N PRO A 201 0.75 -7.22 -18.18
CA PRO A 201 1.40 -6.53 -17.05
C PRO A 201 0.45 -5.83 -16.05
N LEU A 202 -0.83 -6.20 -16.03
CA LEU A 202 -1.90 -5.57 -15.24
C LEU A 202 -2.18 -6.31 -13.91
N TYR A 203 -2.48 -5.56 -12.85
CA TYR A 203 -2.70 -6.08 -11.48
C TYR A 203 -4.18 -6.32 -11.21
N TYR A 204 -4.60 -7.55 -10.97
CA TYR A 204 -6.02 -7.84 -10.77
C TYR A 204 -6.40 -7.91 -9.30
N ILE A 205 -7.50 -7.24 -8.93
CA ILE A 205 -8.20 -7.36 -7.66
C ILE A 205 -9.54 -8.05 -7.96
N PRO A 206 -9.82 -9.20 -7.33
CA PRO A 206 -11.10 -9.87 -7.48
C PRO A 206 -12.19 -9.05 -6.78
N ALA A 207 -13.19 -8.63 -7.56
CA ALA A 207 -14.36 -7.90 -7.07
C ALA A 207 -15.63 -8.61 -7.52
N SER A 208 -16.63 -8.62 -6.65
CA SER A 208 -17.94 -9.25 -6.85
C SER A 208 -19.04 -8.22 -7.12
N GLY A 209 -18.83 -6.94 -6.79
CA GLY A 209 -19.85 -5.91 -6.98
C GLY A 209 -19.31 -4.48 -6.92
N VAL A 210 -20.19 -3.52 -7.18
CA VAL A 210 -19.98 -2.09 -6.96
C VAL A 210 -21.14 -1.57 -6.11
N THR A 211 -20.85 -0.75 -5.11
CA THR A 211 -21.85 -0.03 -4.33
C THR A 211 -21.71 1.46 -4.54
N VAL A 212 -22.85 2.16 -4.58
CA VAL A 212 -22.94 3.63 -4.60
C VAL A 212 -23.84 4.08 -3.46
N ASN A 213 -23.37 4.97 -2.61
CA ASN A 213 -24.09 5.37 -1.39
C ASN A 213 -24.52 4.15 -0.54
N GLN A 214 -23.59 3.20 -0.38
CA GLN A 214 -23.82 1.89 0.29
C GLN A 214 -24.86 0.97 -0.38
N ALA A 215 -25.51 1.38 -1.47
CA ALA A 215 -26.48 0.56 -2.20
C ALA A 215 -25.79 -0.21 -3.34
N GLN A 216 -26.10 -1.51 -3.45
CA GLN A 216 -25.58 -2.37 -4.52
C GLN A 216 -26.07 -1.88 -5.89
N VAL A 217 -25.13 -1.66 -6.82
CA VAL A 217 -25.46 -1.36 -8.22
C VAL A 217 -25.83 -2.65 -8.93
N GLN A 218 -26.95 -2.63 -9.65
CA GLN A 218 -27.37 -3.77 -10.47
C GLN A 218 -26.47 -3.87 -11.70
N LEU A 219 -25.66 -4.93 -11.75
CA LEU A 219 -24.72 -5.22 -12.84
C LEU A 219 -25.13 -6.52 -13.55
N PRO A 220 -24.78 -6.67 -14.84
CA PRO A 220 -24.93 -7.95 -15.53
C PRO A 220 -24.22 -9.08 -14.77
N ALA A 221 -24.77 -10.29 -14.84
CA ALA A 221 -24.15 -11.47 -14.25
C ALA A 221 -22.71 -11.60 -14.76
N HIS A 222 -21.78 -11.92 -13.85
CA HIS A 222 -20.36 -12.10 -14.17
C HIS A 222 -19.62 -10.86 -14.71
N ALA A 223 -20.21 -9.66 -14.65
CA ALA A 223 -19.58 -8.45 -15.16
C ALA A 223 -18.18 -8.19 -14.55
N LEU A 224 -17.96 -8.58 -13.28
CA LEU A 224 -16.69 -8.41 -12.59
C LEU A 224 -15.86 -9.71 -12.46
N SER A 225 -16.45 -10.89 -12.69
CA SER A 225 -15.80 -12.19 -12.40
C SER A 225 -14.83 -12.69 -13.46
N THR A 226 -14.84 -12.11 -14.67
CA THR A 226 -13.93 -12.49 -15.76
C THR A 226 -13.43 -11.22 -16.45
N GLY A 227 -12.24 -10.76 -16.06
CA GLY A 227 -11.68 -9.46 -16.42
C GLY A 227 -11.35 -8.60 -15.19
N GLY A 228 -12.04 -8.78 -14.06
CA GLY A 228 -11.68 -8.21 -12.75
C GLY A 228 -11.51 -6.68 -12.72
N VAL A 229 -10.97 -6.23 -11.58
CA VAL A 229 -10.51 -4.85 -11.38
C VAL A 229 -9.01 -4.83 -11.58
N VAL A 230 -8.49 -3.96 -12.43
CA VAL A 230 -7.06 -3.81 -12.68
C VAL A 230 -6.52 -2.57 -11.98
N LEU A 231 -5.33 -2.61 -11.38
CA LEU A 231 -4.58 -1.39 -11.02
C LEU A 231 -3.65 -0.99 -12.16
N CYS A 232 -3.65 0.30 -12.53
CA CYS A 232 -2.79 0.82 -13.58
C CYS A 232 -2.37 2.25 -13.28
N THR A 233 -1.08 2.49 -13.03
CA THR A 233 -0.53 3.83 -12.81
C THR A 233 -0.30 4.61 -14.11
N ARG A 234 -0.56 4.01 -15.28
CA ARG A 234 -0.40 4.65 -16.59
C ARG A 234 -1.65 5.38 -17.06
N VAL A 235 -2.79 5.19 -16.39
CA VAL A 235 -4.04 5.91 -16.71
C VAL A 235 -4.37 6.91 -15.60
N PRO A 236 -4.73 8.16 -15.95
CA PRO A 236 -4.92 9.25 -14.98
C PRO A 236 -6.27 9.20 -14.25
N TYR A 237 -7.20 8.37 -14.71
CA TYR A 237 -8.55 8.24 -14.14
C TYR A 237 -8.96 6.77 -14.14
N THR A 238 -9.92 6.43 -13.28
CA THR A 238 -10.50 5.09 -13.29
C THR A 238 -11.31 4.90 -14.55
N ALA A 239 -10.90 3.95 -15.41
CA ALA A 239 -11.61 3.60 -16.63
C ALA A 239 -12.47 2.36 -16.40
N ILE A 240 -13.72 2.37 -16.86
CA ILE A 240 -14.69 1.30 -16.61
C ILE A 240 -15.31 0.83 -17.92
N ARG A 241 -15.46 -0.48 -18.08
CA ARG A 241 -16.08 -1.11 -19.25
C ARG A 241 -17.56 -0.69 -19.35
N PRO A 242 -18.12 -0.49 -20.56
CA PRO A 242 -19.45 0.12 -20.71
C PRO A 242 -20.60 -0.55 -19.92
N ASP A 243 -20.58 -1.88 -19.78
CA ASP A 243 -21.57 -2.67 -19.03
C ASP A 243 -21.57 -2.38 -17.51
N VAL A 244 -20.45 -1.90 -16.97
CA VAL A 244 -20.32 -1.50 -15.56
C VAL A 244 -20.38 0.02 -15.40
N TYR A 245 -19.86 0.77 -16.37
CA TYR A 245 -19.81 2.24 -16.32
C TYR A 245 -21.20 2.86 -16.25
N ARG A 246 -22.10 2.49 -17.16
CA ARG A 246 -23.43 3.12 -17.28
C ARG A 246 -24.27 2.95 -16.02
N PRO A 247 -24.41 1.75 -15.42
CA PRO A 247 -25.12 1.59 -14.15
C PRO A 247 -24.51 2.39 -12.99
N VAL A 248 -23.17 2.44 -12.90
CA VAL A 248 -22.47 3.16 -11.81
C VAL A 248 -22.69 4.66 -11.90
N VAL A 249 -22.54 5.26 -13.09
CA VAL A 249 -22.75 6.70 -13.28
C VAL A 249 -24.21 7.09 -13.02
N GLN A 250 -25.17 6.29 -13.48
CA GLN A 250 -26.60 6.52 -13.23
C GLN A 250 -26.94 6.40 -11.74
N ALA A 251 -26.37 5.42 -11.04
CA ALA A 251 -26.56 5.25 -9.60
C ALA A 251 -25.98 6.44 -8.84
N PHE A 252 -24.80 6.92 -9.23
CA PHE A 252 -24.15 8.09 -8.62
C PHE A 252 -24.97 9.36 -8.81
N ASP A 253 -25.38 9.66 -10.04
CA ASP A 253 -26.19 10.85 -10.35
C ASP A 253 -27.53 10.84 -9.61
N ARG A 254 -28.19 9.67 -9.55
CA ARG A 254 -29.44 9.49 -8.80
C ARG A 254 -29.23 9.68 -7.30
N ALA A 255 -28.13 9.15 -6.74
CA ALA A 255 -27.82 9.26 -5.32
C ALA A 255 -27.43 10.68 -4.91
N LEU A 256 -26.73 11.42 -5.78
CA LEU A 256 -26.37 12.81 -5.51
C LEU A 256 -27.60 13.73 -5.59
N ALA A 257 -28.53 13.44 -6.51
CA ALA A 257 -29.82 14.15 -6.63
C ALA A 257 -29.69 15.67 -6.82
N ARG A 258 -28.63 16.14 -7.51
CA ARG A 258 -28.36 17.56 -7.80
C ARG A 258 -28.50 17.90 -9.29
N ASN A 259 -29.69 17.68 -9.83
CA ASN A 259 -29.99 18.06 -11.23
C ASN A 259 -29.85 19.57 -11.46
N ASP A 260 -30.14 20.38 -10.44
CA ASP A 260 -29.91 21.83 -10.41
C ASP A 260 -28.45 22.21 -10.59
N ALA A 261 -27.53 21.30 -10.22
CA ALA A 261 -26.10 21.54 -10.26
C ALA A 261 -25.40 21.06 -11.53
N LYS A 262 -26.07 20.35 -12.42
CA LYS A 262 -25.47 19.85 -13.66
C LYS A 262 -25.02 20.98 -14.56
N VAL A 263 -23.83 20.81 -15.14
CA VAL A 263 -23.24 21.73 -16.12
C VAL A 263 -22.83 20.95 -17.37
N PRO A 264 -22.55 21.62 -18.50
CA PRO A 264 -22.00 20.95 -19.68
C PRO A 264 -20.78 20.09 -19.32
N VAL A 265 -20.70 18.91 -19.93
CA VAL A 265 -19.64 17.94 -19.67
C VAL A 265 -18.29 18.45 -20.16
N VAL A 266 -17.23 18.12 -19.43
CA VAL A 266 -15.85 18.48 -19.78
C VAL A 266 -15.11 17.18 -20.06
N ALA A 267 -14.63 17.01 -21.30
CA ALA A 267 -13.92 15.80 -21.70
C ALA A 267 -12.68 15.56 -20.81
N PRO A 268 -12.38 14.31 -20.43
CA PRO A 268 -13.02 13.05 -20.85
C PRO A 268 -14.24 12.62 -19.99
N PHE A 269 -14.75 13.47 -19.10
CA PHE A 269 -15.80 13.12 -18.15
C PHE A 269 -17.20 13.29 -18.75
N GLU A 270 -18.13 12.41 -18.38
CA GLU A 270 -19.53 12.44 -18.88
C GLU A 270 -20.54 12.95 -17.83
N LEU A 271 -20.08 13.30 -16.62
CA LEU A 271 -20.94 13.79 -15.55
C LEU A 271 -20.23 14.89 -14.74
N CYS A 272 -20.72 16.11 -14.85
CA CYS A 272 -20.13 17.30 -14.24
C CYS A 272 -21.17 18.18 -13.54
N TYR A 273 -20.74 18.83 -12.46
CA TYR A 273 -21.56 19.71 -11.64
C TYR A 273 -20.83 21.03 -11.36
N ARG A 274 -21.58 22.08 -11.02
CA ARG A 274 -21.02 23.35 -10.55
C ARG A 274 -20.39 23.15 -9.17
N SER A 275 -19.08 23.37 -9.05
CA SER A 275 -18.31 23.14 -7.82
C SER A 275 -18.87 23.89 -6.61
N SER A 276 -19.33 25.13 -6.81
CA SER A 276 -19.90 25.97 -5.74
C SER A 276 -21.22 25.46 -5.15
N MET A 277 -21.86 24.47 -5.81
CA MET A 277 -23.11 23.87 -5.37
C MET A 277 -22.90 22.49 -4.72
N LEU A 278 -21.67 21.98 -4.70
CA LEU A 278 -21.28 20.79 -3.97
C LEU A 278 -20.71 21.20 -2.61
N GLY A 279 -21.12 20.50 -1.54
CA GLY A 279 -20.51 20.71 -0.22
C GLY A 279 -19.06 20.19 -0.18
N ASN A 280 -18.30 20.59 0.83
CA ASN A 280 -16.94 20.09 1.05
C ASN A 280 -16.84 19.35 2.39
N THR A 281 -16.00 18.31 2.42
CA THR A 281 -15.63 17.53 3.60
C THR A 281 -14.11 17.47 3.71
N ARG A 282 -13.59 16.88 4.80
CA ARG A 282 -12.15 16.60 4.93
C ARG A 282 -11.61 15.64 3.86
N LEU A 283 -12.49 14.92 3.17
CA LEU A 283 -12.14 13.86 2.22
C LEU A 283 -12.42 14.25 0.76
N GLY A 284 -12.81 15.50 0.48
CA GLY A 284 -13.23 15.96 -0.86
C GLY A 284 -14.67 16.48 -0.86
N TYR A 285 -15.30 16.54 -2.03
CA TYR A 285 -16.70 17.00 -2.15
C TYR A 285 -17.66 16.09 -1.37
N ALA A 286 -18.73 16.66 -0.82
CA ALA A 286 -19.82 15.95 -0.19
C ALA A 286 -20.71 15.31 -1.27
N VAL A 287 -20.25 14.19 -1.83
CA VAL A 287 -20.91 13.40 -2.88
C VAL A 287 -21.07 11.94 -2.42
N PRO A 288 -21.95 11.15 -3.07
CA PRO A 288 -22.06 9.72 -2.81
C PRO A 288 -20.72 8.99 -2.83
N ASP A 289 -20.49 8.09 -1.88
CA ASP A 289 -19.35 7.18 -1.92
C ASP A 289 -19.55 6.12 -3.01
N ILE A 290 -18.43 5.67 -3.59
CA ILE A 290 -18.39 4.55 -4.52
C ILE A 290 -17.41 3.53 -3.93
N ALA A 291 -17.78 2.26 -3.91
CA ALA A 291 -16.88 1.20 -3.45
C ALA A 291 -16.96 -0.06 -4.31
N LEU A 292 -15.84 -0.77 -4.39
CA LEU A 292 -15.77 -2.12 -4.94
C LEU A 292 -16.05 -3.11 -3.82
N VAL A 293 -17.02 -4.01 -4.01
CA VAL A 293 -17.23 -5.16 -3.14
C VAL A 293 -16.27 -6.25 -3.60
N LEU A 294 -15.37 -6.68 -2.71
CA LEU A 294 -14.39 -7.71 -2.96
C LEU A 294 -15.02 -9.10 -2.83
N GLU A 295 -14.35 -10.14 -3.35
CA GLU A 295 -14.86 -11.52 -3.23
C GLU A 295 -14.98 -12.01 -1.78
N ASP A 296 -14.20 -11.45 -0.85
CA ASP A 296 -14.28 -11.75 0.58
C ASP A 296 -15.38 -10.95 1.32
N GLY A 297 -16.21 -10.21 0.58
CA GLY A 297 -17.30 -9.41 1.10
C GLY A 297 -16.90 -8.08 1.71
N LYS A 298 -15.59 -7.74 1.75
CA LYS A 298 -15.14 -6.41 2.19
C LYS A 298 -15.32 -5.39 1.08
N SER A 299 -15.41 -4.11 1.46
CA SER A 299 -15.53 -3.01 0.51
C SER A 299 -14.24 -2.18 0.43
N TRP A 300 -13.74 -1.96 -0.78
CA TRP A 300 -12.71 -0.95 -1.04
C TRP A 300 -13.36 0.33 -1.54
N MET A 301 -13.38 1.34 -0.67
CA MET A 301 -13.98 2.64 -0.96
C MET A 301 -13.04 3.55 -1.76
N PHE A 302 -13.58 4.17 -2.81
CA PHE A 302 -12.99 5.36 -3.43
C PHE A 302 -13.35 6.56 -2.56
N VAL A 303 -12.34 7.15 -1.92
CA VAL A 303 -12.49 8.40 -1.18
C VAL A 303 -12.98 9.49 -2.14
N SER A 304 -13.78 10.47 -1.67
CA SER A 304 -14.38 11.49 -2.54
C SER A 304 -13.35 12.29 -3.36
N SER A 305 -12.19 12.60 -2.78
CA SER A 305 -11.06 13.22 -3.49
C SER A 305 -10.50 12.36 -4.63
N CYS A 306 -10.86 11.07 -4.68
CA CYS A 306 -10.51 10.13 -5.74
C CYS A 306 -11.64 9.87 -6.73
N SER A 307 -12.89 10.21 -6.40
CA SER A 307 -14.06 10.05 -7.27
C SER A 307 -14.48 11.34 -7.97
N MET A 308 -14.02 12.51 -7.50
CA MET A 308 -14.32 13.81 -8.10
C MET A 308 -13.03 14.56 -8.46
N VAL A 309 -13.05 15.27 -9.59
CA VAL A 309 -11.97 16.15 -10.04
C VAL A 309 -12.50 17.55 -10.27
N ASP A 310 -11.83 18.56 -9.71
CA ASP A 310 -12.09 19.96 -10.06
C ASP A 310 -11.29 20.30 -11.33
N VAL A 311 -11.98 20.67 -12.41
CA VAL A 311 -11.33 20.90 -13.72
C VAL A 311 -10.92 22.35 -13.95
N ASN A 312 -11.52 23.32 -13.24
CA ASN A 312 -11.28 24.75 -13.50
C ASN A 312 -11.70 25.71 -12.37
N GLY A 313 -11.95 25.22 -11.15
CA GLY A 313 -12.43 25.98 -9.99
C GLY A 313 -13.93 26.29 -9.99
N GLN A 314 -14.64 25.99 -11.08
CA GLN A 314 -16.08 26.21 -11.21
C GLN A 314 -16.86 24.92 -11.50
N THR A 315 -16.19 23.92 -12.04
CA THR A 315 -16.76 22.66 -12.48
C THR A 315 -16.04 21.49 -11.83
N ALA A 316 -16.80 20.60 -11.19
CA ALA A 316 -16.32 19.35 -10.63
C ALA A 316 -16.97 18.19 -11.37
N CYS A 317 -16.17 17.25 -11.86
CA CYS A 317 -16.64 16.10 -12.63
C CYS A 317 -16.38 14.79 -11.90
N LEU A 318 -17.23 13.79 -12.15
CA LEU A 318 -16.98 12.42 -11.70
C LEU A 318 -15.73 11.88 -12.42
N ALA A 319 -14.70 11.53 -11.67
CA ALA A 319 -13.37 11.13 -12.15
C ALA A 319 -13.32 9.67 -12.68
N PHE A 320 -14.45 9.18 -13.19
CA PHE A 320 -14.60 7.85 -13.78
C PHE A 320 -14.91 8.02 -15.27
N VAL A 321 -14.19 7.31 -16.13
CA VAL A 321 -14.33 7.41 -17.58
C VAL A 321 -14.77 6.08 -18.19
N GLU A 322 -15.56 6.13 -19.24
CA GLU A 322 -15.92 4.95 -20.00
C GLU A 322 -14.76 4.50 -20.90
N MET A 323 -14.46 3.20 -20.92
CA MET A 323 -13.49 2.64 -21.86
C MET A 323 -14.00 2.81 -23.30
N LYS A 324 -13.22 3.51 -24.14
CA LYS A 324 -13.51 3.66 -25.57
C LYS A 324 -12.88 2.51 -26.37
N GLY A 325 -13.56 2.07 -27.43
CA GLY A 325 -13.09 0.97 -28.29
C GLY A 325 -13.26 -0.43 -27.70
N VAL A 326 -13.97 -0.57 -26.58
CA VAL A 326 -14.24 -1.85 -25.90
C VAL A 326 -15.74 -2.15 -25.95
N LYS A 327 -16.11 -3.40 -26.23
CA LYS A 327 -17.52 -3.83 -26.22
C LYS A 327 -18.02 -4.07 -24.79
N ALA A 328 -19.28 -3.74 -24.53
CA ALA A 328 -19.96 -4.08 -23.28
C ALA A 328 -19.91 -5.61 -23.05
N GLY A 329 -19.51 -6.03 -21.85
CA GLY A 329 -19.44 -7.44 -21.48
C GLY A 329 -18.26 -8.22 -22.08
N ASP A 330 -17.29 -7.54 -22.72
CA ASP A 330 -16.08 -8.19 -23.22
C ASP A 330 -15.20 -8.67 -22.06
N LEU A 331 -15.26 -9.97 -21.79
CA LEU A 331 -14.55 -10.65 -20.69
C LEU A 331 -13.03 -10.73 -20.94
N ALA A 332 -12.54 -10.45 -22.15
CA ALA A 332 -11.11 -10.36 -22.43
C ALA A 332 -10.51 -9.03 -21.92
N VAL A 333 -11.35 -8.02 -21.67
CA VAL A 333 -10.95 -6.70 -21.15
C VAL A 333 -11.32 -6.59 -19.67
N ALA A 334 -10.49 -5.88 -18.91
CA ALA A 334 -10.79 -5.61 -17.52
C ALA A 334 -12.11 -4.82 -17.36
N ALA A 335 -12.88 -5.16 -16.34
CA ALA A 335 -14.16 -4.49 -16.10
C ALA A 335 -13.94 -3.08 -15.52
N VAL A 336 -12.91 -2.94 -14.68
CA VAL A 336 -12.46 -1.67 -14.09
C VAL A 336 -10.95 -1.61 -14.20
N VAL A 337 -10.40 -0.46 -14.57
CA VAL A 337 -8.97 -0.14 -14.48
C VAL A 337 -8.85 1.07 -13.57
N VAL A 338 -8.42 0.84 -12.34
CA VAL A 338 -8.16 1.87 -11.33
C VAL A 338 -6.89 2.62 -11.70
N GLY A 339 -7.06 3.90 -12.03
CA GLY A 339 -5.99 4.83 -12.40
C GLY A 339 -5.35 5.52 -11.19
N GLY A 340 -4.31 6.31 -11.45
CA GLY A 340 -3.77 7.23 -10.46
C GLY A 340 -4.55 8.55 -10.50
N VAL A 341 -5.16 8.95 -9.38
CA VAL A 341 -5.85 10.24 -9.30
C VAL A 341 -4.78 11.33 -9.21
N LEU A 342 -4.46 11.91 -10.36
CA LEU A 342 -3.67 13.13 -10.46
C LEU A 342 -4.61 14.29 -10.09
N THR A 343 -4.55 14.71 -8.84
CA THR A 343 -5.01 16.05 -8.44
C THR A 343 -3.95 17.08 -8.79
#